data_AF-A0A415I0Z2-F1
#
_entry.id   AF-A0A415I0Z2-F1
#
_cell.length_a   1.000
_cell.length_b   1.000
_cell.length_c   1.000
_cell.angle_alpha   90.00
_cell.angle_beta   90.00
_cell.angle_gamma   90.00
#
_symmetry.space_group_name_H-M   'P 1'
#
loop_
_entity.id
_entity.type
_entity.pdbx_description
1 polymer ?
#
loop_
_entity_poly.entity_id
_entity_poly.type
_entity_poly.pdbx_seq_one_letter_code
_entity_poly.pdbx_strand_id
1 'polypeptide(L)'
;MIESDINKRYCQSCGMPLRFDVEKYLGTNSDGSRSDEYCYYCLKDGKYIVDIPMSEMINIWIKYTDKYNEYADTAYSPKELRRILNERLPKLNRWKQKLETSNIHHQKIQDIVVYINNHLFDSLDADILSTISGLSKYHFRRVFQTVAGENIGSYIQRLRLEHIAHLLVSTDFTLNQISEQTNYQTKFSLAKAFKKHFGVSTSQYREKYKPMYDEQHAVITPEIRSILPMKVFCIEVGEKYKDELRYKLIWDRLTNYARQRNEEKSNDKFVSLSMDDPSITPIDKCRFYLGVIIDNKENDSQPGVMEVPGGRYAIFRHIGDYSLLHKFYRTIYEEWFPESKYRPQSTFSFEMYMNRPASTLKTELITDIYIPVIKK
;
A
#
# COMPACT_ATOMS: atom_id res chain seq x y z
N MET A 1 47.45 2.24 -5.77
CA MET A 1 47.66 3.53 -5.11
C MET A 1 46.37 3.90 -4.38
N ILE A 2 46.36 3.67 -3.08
CA ILE A 2 45.54 4.22 -1.98
C ILE A 2 44.12 4.74 -2.32
N GLU A 3 43.11 3.99 -1.85
CA GLU A 3 41.83 4.53 -1.38
C GLU A 3 42.06 5.44 -0.15
N SER A 4 41.79 6.75 -0.26
CA SER A 4 41.20 7.58 0.81
C SER A 4 41.09 9.05 0.39
N ASP A 5 39.93 9.67 0.71
CA ASP A 5 39.72 11.12 0.88
C ASP A 5 40.00 12.10 -0.26
N ILE A 6 39.13 12.12 -1.27
CA ILE A 6 38.57 13.41 -1.71
C ILE A 6 37.05 13.33 -1.61
N ASN A 7 36.60 13.27 -0.36
CA ASN A 7 35.28 13.70 0.01
C ASN A 7 35.25 15.23 -0.20
N LYS A 8 35.07 15.70 -1.46
CA LYS A 8 34.70 17.10 -1.72
C LYS A 8 33.52 17.36 -0.78
N ARG A 9 33.69 18.21 0.22
CA ARG A 9 32.65 18.50 1.22
C ARG A 9 31.54 19.25 0.49
N TYR A 10 30.56 18.52 0.01
CA TYR A 10 29.38 19.09 -0.62
C TYR A 10 28.39 19.53 0.45
N CYS A 11 27.67 20.62 0.18
CA CYS A 11 26.56 21.04 0.99
C CYS A 11 25.56 19.88 1.11
N GLN A 12 25.25 19.47 2.34
CA GLN A 12 24.36 18.36 2.68
C GLN A 12 22.86 18.65 2.40
N SER A 13 22.58 19.73 1.65
CA SER A 13 21.24 20.10 1.16
C SER A 13 21.24 20.22 -0.36
N CYS A 14 21.96 21.17 -0.95
CA CYS A 14 21.91 21.39 -2.40
C CYS A 14 22.93 20.58 -3.20
N GLY A 15 23.91 19.93 -2.56
CA GLY A 15 24.94 19.16 -3.26
C GLY A 15 26.01 20.01 -3.98
N MET A 16 26.05 21.32 -3.74
CA MET A 16 27.12 22.23 -4.20
C MET A 16 28.39 22.04 -3.36
N PRO A 17 29.59 22.06 -3.96
CA PRO A 17 30.84 22.04 -3.19
C PRO A 17 30.94 23.23 -2.22
N LEU A 18 31.38 22.96 -0.99
CA LEU A 18 31.62 23.98 0.02
C LEU A 18 33.02 24.58 -0.16
N ARG A 19 33.09 25.91 -0.10
CA ARG A 19 34.32 26.70 -0.22
C ARG A 19 34.70 27.23 1.15
N PHE A 20 35.57 26.50 1.85
CA PHE A 20 36.04 26.86 3.19
C PHE A 20 37.06 28.02 3.17
N ASP A 21 37.66 28.28 2.01
CA ASP A 21 38.48 29.45 1.73
C ASP A 21 37.68 30.77 1.71
N VAL A 22 36.35 30.68 1.66
CA VAL A 22 35.44 31.84 1.58
C VAL A 22 34.30 31.69 2.59
N GLU A 23 34.53 32.08 3.85
CA GLU A 23 33.57 31.90 4.97
C GLU A 23 32.16 32.42 4.69
N LYS A 24 32.01 33.49 3.89
CA LYS A 24 30.70 34.04 3.51
C LYS A 24 29.82 33.07 2.70
N TYR A 25 30.40 32.02 2.12
CA TYR A 25 29.67 31.00 1.36
C TYR A 25 29.21 29.81 2.22
N LEU A 26 29.62 29.78 3.48
CA LEU A 26 29.15 28.80 4.46
C LEU A 26 27.87 29.30 5.13
N GLY A 27 26.97 28.35 5.41
CA GLY A 27 25.75 28.59 6.17
C GLY A 27 26.05 29.00 7.61
N THR A 28 25.01 29.35 8.36
CA THR A 28 25.13 29.77 9.76
C THR A 28 24.31 28.84 10.65
N ASN A 29 24.93 28.31 11.71
CA ASN A 29 24.31 27.46 12.71
C ASN A 29 23.50 28.32 13.72
N SER A 30 22.72 27.68 14.60
CA SER A 30 21.86 28.37 15.58
C SER A 30 22.64 29.15 16.64
N ASP A 31 23.90 28.77 16.88
CA ASP A 31 24.83 29.45 17.79
C ASP A 31 25.62 30.59 17.10
N GLY A 32 25.33 30.86 15.83
CA GLY A 32 26.02 31.88 15.03
C GLY A 32 27.33 31.40 14.37
N SER A 33 27.79 30.18 14.64
CA SER A 33 28.99 29.61 14.00
C SER A 33 28.76 29.29 12.51
N ARG A 34 29.86 29.20 11.73
CA ARG A 34 29.79 28.79 10.32
C ARG A 34 29.56 27.29 10.20
N SER A 35 28.64 26.91 9.32
CA SER A 35 28.34 25.51 9.04
C SER A 35 29.43 24.88 8.17
N ASP A 36 29.92 23.72 8.57
CA ASP A 36 30.81 22.87 7.78
C ASP A 36 30.08 21.87 6.86
N GLU A 37 28.75 21.78 7.02
CA GLU A 37 27.89 20.89 6.25
C GLU A 37 27.00 21.61 5.22
N TYR A 38 26.67 22.89 5.42
CA TYR A 38 25.70 23.60 4.60
C TYR A 38 26.23 24.92 4.03
N CYS A 39 25.82 25.25 2.79
CA CYS A 39 26.12 26.54 2.18
C CYS A 39 25.14 27.62 2.64
N TYR A 40 25.53 28.88 2.43
CA TYR A 40 24.72 30.05 2.80
C TYR A 40 23.36 30.13 2.13
N TYR A 41 23.18 29.50 0.97
CA TYR A 41 21.88 29.39 0.29
C TYR A 41 20.95 28.35 0.93
N CYS A 42 21.48 27.45 1.75
CA CYS A 42 20.71 26.35 2.32
C CYS A 42 20.41 26.55 3.80
N LEU A 43 21.33 27.12 4.58
CA LEU A 43 21.19 27.22 6.03
C LEU A 43 21.54 28.62 6.54
N LYS A 44 20.64 29.21 7.33
CA LYS A 44 20.85 30.46 8.06
C LYS A 44 20.24 30.34 9.45
N ASP A 45 21.00 30.75 10.47
CA ASP A 45 20.61 30.72 11.89
C ASP A 45 20.05 29.35 12.33
N GLY A 46 20.67 28.26 11.84
CA GLY A 46 20.27 26.88 12.10
C GLY A 46 18.98 26.43 11.38
N LYS A 47 18.42 27.23 10.49
CA LYS A 47 17.19 26.92 9.75
C LYS A 47 17.44 26.81 8.25
N TYR A 48 16.76 25.85 7.63
CA TYR A 48 16.75 25.76 6.18
C TYR A 48 15.99 26.95 5.58
N ILE A 49 16.64 27.70 4.69
CA ILE A 49 16.03 28.88 4.06
C ILE A 49 15.32 28.57 2.74
N VAL A 50 15.56 27.38 2.17
CA VAL A 50 14.91 26.91 0.94
C VAL A 50 14.12 25.65 1.26
N ASP A 51 12.79 25.69 1.16
CA ASP A 51 11.92 24.50 1.26
C ASP A 51 11.27 24.19 -0.09
N ILE A 52 12.00 23.47 -0.94
CA ILE A 52 11.55 23.01 -2.24
C ILE A 52 11.72 21.48 -2.35
N PRO A 53 10.99 20.80 -3.26
CA PRO A 53 11.22 19.39 -3.57
C PRO A 53 12.64 19.13 -4.10
N MET A 54 13.15 17.91 -3.91
CA MET A 54 14.47 17.53 -4.42
C MET A 54 14.57 17.68 -5.94
N SER A 55 13.50 17.34 -6.68
CA SER A 55 13.43 17.51 -8.13
C SER A 55 13.62 18.98 -8.54
N GLU A 56 13.06 19.91 -7.77
CA GLU A 56 13.21 21.34 -8.03
C GLU A 56 14.63 21.82 -7.69
N MET A 57 15.24 21.28 -6.64
CA MET A 57 16.67 21.50 -6.35
C MET A 57 17.55 21.08 -7.54
N ILE A 58 17.27 19.92 -8.14
CA ILE A 58 17.96 19.45 -9.35
C ILE A 58 17.74 20.44 -10.50
N ASN A 59 16.49 20.84 -10.76
CA ASN A 59 16.15 21.76 -11.84
C ASN A 59 16.87 23.11 -11.73
N ILE A 60 17.00 23.65 -10.50
CA ILE A 60 17.78 24.86 -10.24
C ILE A 60 19.24 24.66 -10.69
N TRP A 61 19.87 23.55 -10.33
CA TRP A 61 21.25 23.30 -10.75
C TRP A 61 21.40 23.07 -12.24
N ILE A 62 20.43 22.41 -12.88
CA ILE A 62 20.45 22.23 -14.34
C ILE A 62 20.36 23.58 -15.03
N LYS A 63 19.51 24.49 -14.53
CA LYS A 63 19.40 25.87 -15.04
C LYS A 63 20.70 26.67 -14.85
N TYR A 64 21.47 26.39 -13.81
CA TYR A 64 22.73 27.09 -13.49
C TYR A 64 23.95 26.17 -13.56
N THR A 65 24.02 25.32 -14.60
CA THR A 65 25.09 24.33 -14.76
C THR A 65 26.48 24.99 -14.79
N ASP A 66 26.63 26.13 -15.46
CA ASP A 66 27.90 26.85 -15.54
C ASP A 66 28.40 27.31 -14.17
N LYS A 67 27.50 27.82 -13.31
CA LYS A 67 27.85 28.20 -11.94
C LYS A 67 28.20 26.99 -11.09
N TYR A 68 27.47 25.88 -11.24
CA TYR A 68 27.81 24.64 -10.55
C TYR A 68 29.23 24.19 -10.94
N ASN A 69 29.55 24.23 -12.23
CA ASN A 69 30.86 23.89 -12.78
C ASN A 69 31.97 24.80 -12.25
N GLU A 70 31.72 26.11 -12.16
CA GLU A 70 32.63 27.08 -11.53
C GLU A 70 32.92 26.73 -10.07
N TYR A 71 31.88 26.41 -9.28
CA TYR A 71 32.07 26.05 -7.86
C TYR A 71 32.73 24.68 -7.69
N ALA A 72 32.42 23.72 -8.56
CA ALA A 72 32.85 22.34 -8.45
C ALA A 72 34.19 22.05 -9.11
N ASP A 73 34.70 23.00 -9.89
CA ASP A 73 35.85 22.82 -10.78
C ASP A 73 35.63 21.59 -11.69
N THR A 74 34.53 21.67 -12.46
CA THR A 74 34.07 20.62 -13.37
C THR A 74 33.59 21.20 -14.70
N ALA A 75 33.37 20.35 -15.71
CA ALA A 75 32.87 20.75 -17.02
C ALA A 75 31.67 19.88 -17.45
N TYR A 76 30.72 19.66 -16.54
CA TYR A 76 29.55 18.83 -16.83
C TYR A 76 28.60 19.53 -17.80
N SER A 77 28.05 18.78 -18.75
CA SER A 77 26.83 19.17 -19.45
C SER A 77 25.62 19.12 -18.52
N PRO A 78 24.52 19.84 -18.83
CA PRO A 78 23.28 19.78 -18.04
C PRO A 78 22.72 18.35 -17.87
N LYS A 79 22.91 17.49 -18.87
CA LYS A 79 22.47 16.08 -18.83
C LYS A 79 23.30 15.26 -17.84
N GLU A 80 24.63 15.44 -17.85
CA GLU A 80 25.54 14.76 -16.93
C GLU A 80 25.33 15.22 -15.49
N LEU A 81 25.18 16.53 -15.28
CA LEU A 81 24.90 17.10 -13.97
C LEU A 81 23.59 16.54 -13.39
N ARG A 82 22.55 16.39 -14.21
CA ARG A 82 21.27 15.78 -13.78
C ARG A 82 21.47 14.35 -13.28
N ARG A 83 22.24 13.53 -14.00
CA ARG A 83 22.55 12.15 -13.58
C ARG A 83 23.29 12.13 -12.25
N ILE A 84 24.32 12.96 -12.10
CA ILE A 84 25.12 13.07 -10.87
C ILE A 84 24.26 13.51 -9.68
N LEU A 85 23.41 14.51 -9.86
CA LEU A 85 22.57 15.02 -8.77
C LEU A 85 21.47 14.04 -8.37
N ASN A 86 20.89 13.30 -9.33
CA ASN A 86 19.96 12.21 -9.04
C ASN A 86 20.60 11.11 -8.18
N GLU A 87 21.89 10.82 -8.37
CA GLU A 87 22.62 9.82 -7.56
C GLU A 87 23.07 10.39 -6.19
N ARG A 88 23.41 11.69 -6.12
CA ARG A 88 23.99 12.32 -4.93
C ARG A 88 22.94 12.83 -3.94
N LEU A 89 21.97 13.62 -4.38
CA LEU A 89 21.04 14.31 -3.48
C LEU A 89 20.32 13.36 -2.52
N PRO A 90 19.81 12.16 -2.93
CA PRO A 90 19.16 11.24 -2.00
C PRO A 90 20.02 10.79 -0.80
N LYS A 91 21.36 10.88 -0.91
CA LYS A 91 22.32 10.46 0.11
C LYS A 91 22.70 11.57 1.09
N LEU A 92 22.36 12.84 0.81
CA LEU A 92 22.71 13.98 1.66
C LEU A 92 21.77 14.10 2.87
N ASN A 93 22.27 14.61 3.99
CA ASN A 93 21.54 14.66 5.28
C ASN A 93 20.10 15.18 5.15
N ARG A 94 19.88 16.32 4.47
CA ARG A 94 18.53 16.90 4.29
C ARG A 94 17.54 15.92 3.67
N TRP A 95 17.97 15.18 2.66
CA TRP A 95 17.08 14.34 1.86
C TRP A 95 17.00 12.93 2.39
N LYS A 96 18.13 12.38 2.85
CA LYS A 96 18.19 11.11 3.57
C LYS A 96 17.25 11.13 4.76
N GLN A 97 17.30 12.18 5.59
CA GLN A 97 16.39 12.34 6.74
C GLN A 97 14.92 12.44 6.32
N LYS A 98 14.60 13.19 5.25
CA LYS A 98 13.21 13.28 4.73
C LYS A 98 12.72 11.92 4.19
N LEU A 99 13.56 11.17 3.49
CA LEU A 99 13.23 9.84 2.96
C LEU A 99 13.06 8.82 4.09
N GLU A 100 13.97 8.80 5.07
CA GLU A 100 13.88 7.94 6.25
C GLU A 100 12.63 8.23 7.06
N THR A 101 12.32 9.51 7.31
CA THR A 101 11.10 9.92 8.02
C THR A 101 9.85 9.50 7.25
N SER A 102 9.84 9.69 5.92
CA SER A 102 8.73 9.24 5.06
C SER A 102 8.53 7.73 5.08
N ASN A 103 9.63 6.96 5.07
CA ASN A 103 9.59 5.50 5.13
C ASN A 103 9.09 5.01 6.49
N ILE A 104 9.57 5.61 7.59
CA ILE A 104 9.09 5.30 8.95
C ILE A 104 7.60 5.61 9.09
N HIS A 105 7.17 6.77 8.57
CA HIS A 105 5.76 7.14 8.57
C HIS A 105 4.92 6.14 7.75
N HIS A 106 5.36 5.77 6.54
CA HIS A 106 4.67 4.75 5.75
C HIS A 106 4.53 3.44 6.51
N GLN A 107 5.62 2.95 7.12
CA GLN A 107 5.58 1.71 7.88
C GLN A 107 4.60 1.78 9.05
N LYS A 108 4.65 2.85 9.85
CA LYS A 108 3.73 3.06 10.97
C LYS A 108 2.26 3.09 10.51
N ILE A 109 1.98 3.71 9.36
CA ILE A 109 0.61 3.72 8.83
C ILE A 109 0.21 2.33 8.29
N GLN A 110 1.13 1.59 7.68
CA GLN A 110 0.88 0.24 7.21
C GLN A 110 0.53 -0.70 8.39
N ASP A 111 1.25 -0.61 9.50
CA ASP A 111 0.94 -1.35 10.73
C ASP A 111 -0.46 -1.01 11.27
N ILE A 112 -0.82 0.28 11.23
CA ILE A 112 -2.16 0.75 11.61
C ILE A 112 -3.24 0.23 10.66
N VAL A 113 -2.98 0.18 9.35
CA VAL A 113 -3.90 -0.39 8.37
C VAL A 113 -4.15 -1.87 8.65
N VAL A 114 -3.09 -2.64 8.93
CA VAL A 114 -3.20 -4.06 9.34
C VAL A 114 -4.03 -4.19 10.61
N TYR A 115 -3.75 -3.37 11.62
CA TYR A 115 -4.53 -3.35 12.87
C TYR A 115 -6.01 -3.06 12.61
N ILE A 116 -6.35 -2.02 11.83
CA ILE A 116 -7.73 -1.67 11.51
C ILE A 116 -8.45 -2.83 10.81
N ASN A 117 -7.78 -3.55 9.90
CA ASN A 117 -8.39 -4.68 9.20
C ASN A 117 -8.75 -5.83 10.15
N ASN A 118 -7.91 -6.09 11.15
CA ASN A 118 -8.13 -7.16 12.14
C ASN A 118 -9.11 -6.75 13.25
N HIS A 119 -9.31 -5.45 13.46
CA HIS A 119 -10.11 -4.87 14.54
C HIS A 119 -11.24 -3.97 14.03
N LEU A 120 -11.72 -4.21 12.79
CA LEU A 120 -12.56 -3.25 12.06
C LEU A 120 -13.83 -2.84 12.82
N PHE A 121 -14.41 -3.76 13.59
CA PHE A 121 -15.63 -3.52 14.36
C PHE A 121 -15.40 -3.23 15.84
N ASP A 122 -14.15 -3.19 16.28
CA ASP A 122 -13.80 -2.81 17.65
C ASP A 122 -13.95 -1.29 17.84
N SER A 123 -13.71 -0.82 19.07
CA SER A 123 -13.63 0.60 19.37
C SER A 123 -12.34 1.18 18.77
N LEU A 124 -12.43 1.69 17.55
CA LEU A 124 -11.35 2.37 16.84
C LEU A 124 -11.57 3.89 16.93
N ASP A 125 -10.78 4.57 17.76
CA ASP A 125 -10.71 6.03 17.76
C ASP A 125 -9.28 6.52 17.45
N ALA A 126 -9.17 7.82 17.18
CA ALA A 126 -7.89 8.43 16.82
C ALA A 126 -6.89 8.43 17.98
N ASP A 127 -7.33 8.34 19.23
CA ASP A 127 -6.46 8.32 20.40
C ASP A 127 -5.77 6.96 20.53
N ILE A 128 -6.54 5.87 20.44
CA ILE A 128 -6.05 4.49 20.42
C ILE A 128 -5.06 4.30 19.28
N LEU A 129 -5.45 4.65 18.06
CA LEU A 129 -4.61 4.45 16.87
C LEU A 129 -3.35 5.32 16.89
N SER A 130 -3.43 6.54 17.42
CA SER A 130 -2.23 7.38 17.58
C SER A 130 -1.24 6.77 18.57
N THR A 131 -1.73 6.18 19.66
CA THR A 131 -0.93 5.48 20.66
C THR A 131 -0.22 4.27 20.06
N ILE A 132 -0.94 3.43 19.31
CA ILE A 132 -0.37 2.27 18.61
C ILE A 132 0.71 2.73 17.61
N SER A 133 0.48 3.82 16.88
CA SER A 133 1.45 4.34 15.92
C SER A 133 2.69 4.97 16.57
N GLY A 134 2.65 5.30 17.87
CA GLY A 134 3.68 6.08 18.57
C GLY A 134 3.83 7.51 18.05
N LEU A 135 2.79 8.07 17.43
CA LEU A 135 2.75 9.45 16.94
C LEU A 135 1.75 10.26 17.76
N SER A 136 2.00 11.56 17.96
CA SER A 136 0.99 12.44 18.56
C SER A 136 -0.28 12.47 17.71
N LYS A 137 -1.45 12.61 18.33
CA LYS A 137 -2.76 12.57 17.64
C LYS A 137 -2.85 13.47 16.41
N TYR A 138 -2.36 14.71 16.50
CA TYR A 138 -2.36 15.66 15.38
C TYR A 138 -1.41 15.23 14.26
N HIS A 139 -0.23 14.75 14.61
CA HIS A 139 0.74 14.27 13.63
C HIS A 139 0.26 12.98 12.96
N PHE A 140 -0.24 12.02 13.74
CA PHE A 140 -0.87 10.80 13.25
C PHE A 140 -1.95 11.09 12.19
N ARG A 141 -2.90 11.98 12.48
CA ARG A 141 -3.97 12.31 11.52
C ARG A 141 -3.44 12.85 10.20
N ARG A 142 -2.45 13.75 10.24
CA ARG A 142 -1.82 14.31 9.03
C ARG A 142 -1.04 13.26 8.26
N VAL A 143 -0.25 12.44 8.95
CA VAL A 143 0.54 11.38 8.35
C VAL A 143 -0.37 10.32 7.72
N PHE A 144 -1.40 9.88 8.44
CA PHE A 144 -2.40 8.93 7.94
C PHE A 144 -3.07 9.47 6.67
N GLN A 145 -3.55 10.71 6.69
CA GLN A 145 -4.19 11.31 5.51
C GLN A 145 -3.24 11.44 4.32
N THR A 146 -1.96 11.73 4.57
CA THR A 146 -0.94 11.83 3.52
C THR A 146 -0.64 10.47 2.89
N VAL A 147 -0.57 9.41 3.71
CA VAL A 147 -0.22 8.06 3.26
C VAL A 147 -1.42 7.31 2.67
N ALA A 148 -2.57 7.30 3.36
CA ALA A 148 -3.77 6.58 2.94
C ALA A 148 -4.66 7.38 1.96
N GLY A 149 -4.37 8.67 1.75
CA GLY A 149 -5.14 9.55 0.85
C GLY A 149 -6.55 9.90 1.33
N GLU A 150 -6.89 9.59 2.59
CA GLU A 150 -8.15 9.97 3.23
C GLU A 150 -8.00 10.07 4.75
N ASN A 151 -8.90 10.78 5.43
CA ASN A 151 -8.84 10.86 6.88
C ASN A 151 -9.22 9.51 7.53
N ILE A 152 -8.65 9.23 8.71
CA ILE A 152 -8.82 7.95 9.42
C ILE A 152 -10.29 7.57 9.67
N GLY A 153 -11.16 8.54 9.97
CA GLY A 153 -12.57 8.28 10.23
C GLY A 153 -13.32 7.84 8.97
N SER A 154 -13.11 8.55 7.86
CA SER A 154 -13.65 8.18 6.54
C SER A 154 -13.14 6.83 6.07
N TYR A 155 -11.85 6.54 6.28
CA TYR A 155 -11.24 5.25 5.97
C TYR A 155 -11.95 4.10 6.68
N ILE A 156 -12.04 4.16 8.02
CA ILE A 156 -12.70 3.13 8.82
C ILE A 156 -14.18 3.00 8.43
N GLN A 157 -14.87 4.11 8.22
CA GLN A 157 -16.28 4.09 7.82
C GLN A 157 -16.48 3.42 6.46
N ARG A 158 -15.63 3.70 5.47
CA ARG A 158 -15.66 3.06 4.15
C ARG A 158 -15.52 1.54 4.28
N LEU A 159 -14.49 1.07 4.98
CA LEU A 159 -14.27 -0.37 5.19
C LEU A 159 -15.44 -1.06 5.89
N ARG A 160 -16.01 -0.43 6.92
CA ARG A 160 -17.20 -0.96 7.62
C ARG A 160 -18.41 -1.06 6.70
N LEU A 161 -18.64 -0.05 5.87
CA LEU A 161 -19.80 0.00 4.97
C LEU A 161 -19.65 -0.96 3.80
N GLU A 162 -18.44 -1.18 3.31
CA GLU A 162 -18.13 -2.21 2.33
C GLU A 162 -18.42 -3.62 2.86
N HIS A 163 -17.98 -3.93 4.09
CA HIS A 163 -18.31 -5.20 4.72
C HIS A 163 -19.82 -5.40 4.89
N ILE A 164 -20.55 -4.34 5.26
CA ILE A 164 -22.02 -4.38 5.34
C ILE A 164 -22.64 -4.63 3.96
N ALA A 165 -22.10 -4.01 2.90
CA ALA A 165 -22.57 -4.25 1.54
C ALA A 165 -22.37 -5.72 1.13
N HIS A 166 -21.24 -6.34 1.48
CA HIS A 166 -21.05 -7.78 1.30
C HIS A 166 -22.07 -8.62 2.05
N LEU A 167 -22.30 -8.35 3.35
CA LEU A 167 -23.31 -9.10 4.12
C LEU A 167 -24.73 -8.95 3.56
N LEU A 168 -25.08 -7.78 3.00
CA LEU A 168 -26.37 -7.55 2.37
C LEU A 168 -26.56 -8.37 1.09
N VAL A 169 -25.49 -8.62 0.34
CA VAL A 169 -25.50 -9.38 -0.90
C VAL A 169 -25.40 -10.88 -0.62
N SER A 170 -24.50 -11.27 0.27
CA SER A 170 -24.05 -12.65 0.46
C SER A 170 -24.88 -13.45 1.48
N THR A 171 -25.83 -12.81 2.18
CA THR A 171 -26.62 -13.44 3.26
C THR A 171 -28.04 -12.89 3.31
N ASP A 172 -28.97 -13.66 3.89
CA ASP A 172 -30.33 -13.19 4.21
C ASP A 172 -30.46 -12.52 5.58
N PHE A 173 -29.34 -12.06 6.16
CA PHE A 173 -29.37 -11.40 7.44
C PHE A 173 -30.23 -10.12 7.41
N THR A 174 -31.06 -10.00 8.42
CA THR A 174 -31.83 -8.77 8.70
C THR A 174 -30.87 -7.65 9.09
N LEU A 175 -31.31 -6.39 8.94
CA LEU A 175 -30.51 -5.25 9.39
C LEU A 175 -30.17 -5.28 10.88
N ASN A 176 -31.03 -5.92 11.70
CA ASN A 176 -30.74 -6.13 13.11
C ASN A 176 -29.55 -7.09 13.29
N GLN A 177 -29.57 -8.24 12.63
CA GLN A 177 -28.46 -9.21 12.70
C GLN A 177 -27.14 -8.65 12.15
N ILE A 178 -27.20 -7.81 11.10
CA ILE A 178 -26.01 -7.12 10.58
C ILE A 178 -25.53 -6.07 11.60
N SER A 179 -26.44 -5.33 12.25
CA SER A 179 -26.05 -4.36 13.28
C SER A 179 -25.42 -5.02 14.50
N GLU A 180 -25.86 -6.22 14.89
CA GLU A 180 -25.26 -6.99 16.01
C GLU A 180 -23.83 -7.47 15.72
N GLN A 181 -23.50 -7.64 14.44
CA GLN A 181 -22.17 -8.08 13.99
C GLN A 181 -21.26 -6.90 13.61
N THR A 182 -21.74 -5.67 13.74
CA THR A 182 -21.00 -4.47 13.39
C THR A 182 -21.08 -3.44 14.52
N ASN A 183 -20.25 -2.41 14.49
CA ASN A 183 -20.22 -1.40 15.56
C ASN A 183 -21.35 -0.34 15.42
N TYR A 184 -22.48 -0.71 14.81
CA TYR A 184 -23.63 0.18 14.66
C TYR A 184 -24.68 -0.14 15.74
N GLN A 185 -24.86 0.81 16.67
CA GLN A 185 -25.77 0.67 17.81
C GLN A 185 -27.24 0.40 17.44
N THR A 186 -27.69 0.81 16.25
CA THR A 186 -29.08 0.60 15.80
C THR A 186 -29.16 0.35 14.30
N LYS A 187 -30.18 -0.38 13.85
CA LYS A 187 -30.53 -0.49 12.43
C LYS A 187 -30.74 0.85 11.73
N PHE A 188 -31.19 1.87 12.46
CA PHE A 188 -31.45 3.20 11.92
C PHE A 188 -30.16 3.97 11.63
N SER A 189 -29.17 3.89 12.54
CA SER A 189 -27.86 4.52 12.31
C SER A 189 -27.10 3.83 11.17
N LEU A 190 -27.18 2.50 11.10
CA LEU A 190 -26.64 1.73 9.98
C LEU A 190 -27.28 2.14 8.65
N ALA A 191 -28.62 2.09 8.55
CA ALA A 191 -29.32 2.42 7.32
C ALA A 191 -29.07 3.87 6.85
N LYS A 192 -28.99 4.83 7.79
CA LYS A 192 -28.66 6.22 7.51
C LYS A 192 -27.23 6.37 6.97
N ALA A 193 -26.26 5.72 7.61
CA ALA A 193 -24.86 5.77 7.17
C ALA A 193 -24.68 5.11 5.79
N PHE A 194 -25.31 3.94 5.59
CA PHE A 194 -25.28 3.22 4.33
C PHE A 194 -25.88 4.05 3.18
N LYS A 195 -27.08 4.61 3.36
CA LYS A 195 -27.73 5.46 2.36
C LYS A 195 -26.90 6.71 2.04
N LYS A 196 -26.27 7.32 3.05
CA LYS A 196 -25.38 8.46 2.85
C LYS A 196 -24.16 8.11 2.00
N HIS A 197 -23.63 6.90 2.15
CA HIS A 197 -22.41 6.47 1.45
C HIS A 197 -22.70 5.95 0.03
N PHE A 198 -23.70 5.08 -0.13
CA PHE A 198 -24.02 4.43 -1.42
C PHE A 198 -25.11 5.13 -2.22
N GLY A 199 -25.78 6.15 -1.67
CA GLY A 199 -26.88 6.87 -2.31
C GLY A 199 -28.22 6.12 -2.37
N VAL A 200 -28.22 4.82 -2.10
CA VAL A 200 -29.41 3.93 -2.11
C VAL A 200 -29.69 3.33 -0.74
N SER A 201 -30.93 2.93 -0.46
CA SER A 201 -31.24 2.21 0.78
C SER A 201 -30.61 0.82 0.79
N THR A 202 -30.45 0.23 1.98
CA THR A 202 -29.98 -1.15 2.14
C THR A 202 -30.91 -2.17 1.44
N SER A 203 -32.22 -1.92 1.44
CA SER A 203 -33.20 -2.75 0.71
C SER A 203 -33.04 -2.66 -0.80
N GLN A 204 -32.87 -1.45 -1.35
CA GLN A 204 -32.62 -1.23 -2.77
C GLN A 204 -31.29 -1.86 -3.20
N TYR A 205 -30.26 -1.77 -2.34
CA TYR A 205 -28.98 -2.40 -2.58
C TYR A 205 -29.11 -3.93 -2.68
N ARG A 206 -29.76 -4.55 -1.70
CA ARG A 206 -30.05 -6.00 -1.71
C ARG A 206 -30.81 -6.43 -2.96
N GLU A 207 -31.83 -5.66 -3.37
CA GLU A 207 -32.63 -5.98 -4.56
C GLU A 207 -31.81 -5.93 -5.85
N LYS A 208 -30.91 -4.94 -5.98
CA LYS A 208 -30.05 -4.78 -7.15
C LYS A 208 -29.13 -5.97 -7.39
N TYR A 209 -28.70 -6.63 -6.32
CA TYR A 209 -27.71 -7.71 -6.34
C TYR A 209 -28.32 -9.08 -6.01
N LYS A 210 -29.65 -9.21 -6.10
CA LYS A 210 -30.28 -10.53 -6.04
C LYS A 210 -29.77 -11.40 -7.18
N PRO A 211 -29.48 -12.68 -6.94
CA PRO A 211 -29.11 -13.61 -7.99
C PRO A 211 -30.20 -13.61 -9.08
N MET A 212 -29.80 -13.29 -10.31
CA MET A 212 -30.64 -13.54 -11.47
C MET A 212 -30.41 -14.99 -11.87
N TYR A 213 -31.36 -15.88 -11.57
CA TYR A 213 -31.29 -17.27 -12.02
C TYR A 213 -31.47 -17.32 -13.54
N ASP A 214 -30.38 -17.22 -14.28
CA ASP A 214 -30.29 -17.59 -15.69
C ASP A 214 -30.11 -19.12 -15.78
N GLU A 215 -30.70 -19.76 -16.79
CA GLU A 215 -30.79 -21.22 -16.90
C GLU A 215 -29.43 -21.90 -17.22
N GLN A 216 -28.36 -21.12 -17.41
CA GLN A 216 -27.01 -21.60 -17.77
C GLN A 216 -25.94 -21.36 -16.69
N HIS A 217 -26.31 -21.27 -15.40
CA HIS A 217 -25.33 -21.08 -14.34
C HIS A 217 -24.48 -22.35 -14.12
N ALA A 218 -23.17 -22.23 -14.35
CA ALA A 218 -22.21 -23.25 -13.96
C ALA A 218 -22.20 -23.35 -12.43
N VAL A 219 -22.55 -24.52 -11.90
CA VAL A 219 -22.51 -24.78 -10.45
C VAL A 219 -21.06 -24.74 -9.98
N ILE A 220 -20.68 -23.65 -9.30
CA ILE A 220 -19.36 -23.55 -8.67
C ILE A 220 -19.36 -24.30 -7.34
N THR A 221 -18.41 -25.21 -7.18
CA THR A 221 -18.24 -25.99 -5.94
C THR A 221 -16.86 -25.72 -5.35
N PRO A 222 -16.77 -24.96 -4.25
CA PRO A 222 -15.49 -24.70 -3.60
C PRO A 222 -15.04 -25.88 -2.74
N GLU A 223 -13.72 -26.00 -2.57
CA GLU A 223 -13.14 -26.78 -1.49
C GLU A 223 -13.21 -25.96 -0.20
N ILE A 224 -13.78 -26.52 0.87
CA ILE A 224 -13.75 -25.89 2.19
C ILE A 224 -12.58 -26.46 2.98
N ARG A 225 -11.58 -25.63 3.25
CA ARG A 225 -10.35 -26.05 3.93
C ARG A 225 -9.95 -25.09 5.04
N SER A 226 -9.40 -25.63 6.12
CA SER A 226 -8.69 -24.83 7.11
C SER A 226 -7.22 -24.70 6.69
N ILE A 227 -6.72 -23.47 6.61
CA ILE A 227 -5.30 -23.20 6.35
C ILE A 227 -4.61 -22.63 7.59
N LEU A 228 -3.30 -22.84 7.66
CA LEU A 228 -2.45 -22.18 8.67
C LEU A 228 -2.22 -20.71 8.28
N PRO A 229 -1.92 -19.83 9.26
CA PRO A 229 -1.48 -18.48 8.96
C PRO A 229 -0.23 -18.50 8.07
N MET A 230 -0.17 -17.58 7.12
CA MET A 230 0.95 -17.46 6.18
C MET A 230 1.53 -16.06 6.26
N LYS A 231 2.86 -15.95 6.20
CA LYS A 231 3.52 -14.67 6.02
C LYS A 231 3.73 -14.40 4.53
N VAL A 232 3.44 -13.19 4.11
CA VAL A 232 3.56 -12.77 2.71
C VAL A 232 4.36 -11.47 2.68
N PHE A 233 5.51 -11.49 2.01
CA PHE A 233 6.15 -10.23 1.64
C PHE A 233 5.37 -9.63 0.48
N CYS A 234 4.81 -8.45 0.68
CA CYS A 234 3.86 -7.83 -0.23
C CYS A 234 4.24 -6.39 -0.58
N ILE A 235 3.84 -5.98 -1.77
CA ILE A 235 4.03 -4.63 -2.28
C ILE A 235 2.69 -4.11 -2.74
N GLU A 236 2.28 -2.96 -2.23
CA GLU A 236 1.07 -2.29 -2.67
C GLU A 236 1.21 -1.82 -4.11
N VAL A 237 0.25 -2.23 -4.95
CA VAL A 237 0.22 -1.91 -6.37
C VAL A 237 -0.29 -0.48 -6.57
N GLY A 238 -1.39 -0.10 -5.91
CA GLY A 238 -2.04 1.21 -6.12
C GLY A 238 -2.32 1.45 -7.61
N GLU A 239 -2.11 2.67 -8.11
CA GLU A 239 -2.28 2.96 -9.55
C GLU A 239 -1.13 2.49 -10.45
N LYS A 240 -0.08 1.84 -9.90
CA LYS A 240 1.12 1.45 -10.66
C LYS A 240 0.82 0.42 -11.74
N TYR A 241 -0.28 -0.32 -11.65
CA TYR A 241 -0.69 -1.26 -12.70
C TYR A 241 -0.97 -0.58 -14.05
N LYS A 242 -1.28 0.73 -14.06
CA LYS A 242 -1.51 1.52 -15.27
C LYS A 242 -0.22 1.84 -16.04
N ASP A 243 0.94 1.66 -15.41
CA ASP A 243 2.26 1.95 -15.96
C ASP A 243 3.08 0.66 -16.01
N GLU A 244 3.34 0.19 -17.23
CA GLU A 244 4.02 -1.10 -17.46
C GLU A 244 5.40 -1.16 -16.79
N LEU A 245 6.16 -0.06 -16.78
CA LEU A 245 7.49 -0.02 -16.16
C LEU A 245 7.38 -0.10 -14.64
N ARG A 246 6.45 0.66 -14.03
CA ARG A 246 6.24 0.62 -12.58
C ARG A 246 5.71 -0.74 -12.12
N TYR A 247 4.82 -1.35 -12.90
CA TYR A 247 4.30 -2.67 -12.62
C TYR A 247 5.39 -3.74 -12.73
N LYS A 248 6.25 -3.66 -13.76
CA LYS A 248 7.42 -4.53 -13.89
C LYS A 248 8.39 -4.39 -12.71
N LEU A 249 8.65 -3.17 -12.23
CA LEU A 249 9.51 -2.94 -11.06
C LEU A 249 9.00 -3.63 -9.79
N ILE A 250 7.67 -3.74 -9.62
CA ILE A 250 7.07 -4.49 -8.50
C ILE A 250 7.45 -5.97 -8.63
N TRP A 251 7.24 -6.57 -9.80
CA TRP A 251 7.60 -7.96 -10.06
C TRP A 251 9.10 -8.22 -9.91
N ASP A 252 9.96 -7.37 -10.46
CA ASP A 252 11.41 -7.48 -10.31
C ASP A 252 11.81 -7.49 -8.83
N ARG A 253 11.17 -6.65 -8.00
CA ARG A 253 11.43 -6.61 -6.56
C ARG A 253 10.94 -7.88 -5.85
N LEU A 254 9.75 -8.39 -6.18
CA LEU A 254 9.24 -9.63 -5.61
C LEU A 254 10.11 -10.84 -5.99
N THR A 255 10.50 -10.95 -7.26
CA THR A 255 11.35 -12.04 -7.75
C THR A 255 12.75 -11.97 -7.13
N ASN A 256 13.35 -10.78 -7.01
CA ASN A 256 14.64 -10.62 -6.35
C ASN A 256 14.57 -10.97 -4.86
N TYR A 257 13.47 -10.61 -4.18
CA TYR A 257 13.25 -10.99 -2.78
C TYR A 257 13.14 -12.52 -2.62
N ALA A 258 12.37 -13.18 -3.48
CA ALA A 258 12.22 -14.65 -3.48
C ALA A 258 13.54 -15.37 -3.78
N ARG A 259 14.35 -14.85 -4.72
CA ARG A 259 15.68 -15.39 -5.07
C ARG A 259 16.62 -15.42 -3.88
N GLN A 260 16.70 -14.31 -3.15
CA GLN A 260 17.61 -14.18 -1.99
C GLN A 260 17.32 -15.21 -0.89
N ARG A 261 16.07 -15.70 -0.81
CA ARG A 261 15.63 -16.68 0.19
C ARG A 261 15.53 -18.12 -0.33
N ASN A 262 16.01 -18.40 -1.56
CA ASN A 262 15.87 -19.71 -2.23
C ASN A 262 14.39 -20.16 -2.42
N GLU A 263 13.46 -19.21 -2.48
CA GLU A 263 12.02 -19.48 -2.60
C GLU A 263 11.54 -19.56 -4.06
N GLU A 264 12.42 -19.31 -5.04
CA GLU A 264 12.08 -19.18 -6.47
C GLU A 264 11.58 -20.49 -7.14
N LYS A 265 11.71 -21.65 -6.47
CA LYS A 265 11.56 -22.96 -7.12
C LYS A 265 10.12 -23.43 -7.36
N SER A 266 9.10 -22.73 -6.88
CA SER A 266 7.71 -23.15 -7.05
C SER A 266 6.78 -21.99 -7.36
N ASN A 267 5.91 -22.16 -8.38
CA ASN A 267 4.98 -21.12 -8.85
C ASN A 267 3.88 -20.80 -7.84
N ASP A 268 3.57 -21.74 -6.96
CA ASP A 268 2.57 -21.64 -5.89
C ASP A 268 2.93 -20.67 -4.75
N LYS A 269 4.03 -19.91 -4.87
CA LYS A 269 4.42 -18.91 -3.88
C LYS A 269 3.96 -17.49 -4.17
N PHE A 270 3.55 -17.17 -5.40
CA PHE A 270 3.08 -15.82 -5.72
C PHE A 270 1.59 -15.68 -5.46
N VAL A 271 1.25 -14.60 -4.75
CA VAL A 271 -0.12 -14.30 -4.36
C VAL A 271 -0.49 -12.86 -4.68
N SER A 272 -1.78 -12.63 -4.90
CA SER A 272 -2.35 -11.29 -4.80
C SER A 272 -3.27 -11.20 -3.60
N LEU A 273 -3.20 -10.11 -2.86
CA LEU A 273 -4.08 -9.83 -1.72
C LEU A 273 -5.04 -8.71 -2.12
N SER A 274 -6.33 -9.01 -2.10
CA SER A 274 -7.42 -8.06 -2.38
C SER A 274 -8.12 -7.74 -1.08
N MET A 275 -7.96 -6.51 -0.58
CA MET A 275 -8.57 -6.09 0.69
C MET A 275 -9.95 -5.44 0.50
N ASP A 276 -10.24 -5.01 -0.72
CA ASP A 276 -11.46 -4.30 -1.09
C ASP A 276 -12.01 -4.86 -2.42
N ASP A 277 -13.33 -4.77 -2.59
CA ASP A 277 -14.09 -5.15 -3.77
C ASP A 277 -14.22 -3.96 -4.73
N PRO A 278 -13.66 -4.04 -5.94
CA PRO A 278 -13.68 -2.93 -6.92
C PRO A 278 -15.08 -2.66 -7.49
N SER A 279 -16.06 -3.52 -7.25
CA SER A 279 -17.47 -3.26 -7.61
C SER A 279 -18.19 -2.38 -6.58
N ILE A 280 -17.60 -2.21 -5.38
CA ILE A 280 -18.17 -1.47 -4.25
C ILE A 280 -17.31 -0.26 -3.90
N THR A 281 -16.00 -0.47 -3.77
CA THR A 281 -15.02 0.55 -3.42
C THR A 281 -14.43 1.17 -4.69
N PRO A 282 -14.30 2.51 -4.77
CA PRO A 282 -13.63 3.18 -5.89
C PRO A 282 -12.22 2.62 -6.14
N ILE A 283 -11.85 2.44 -7.41
CA ILE A 283 -10.58 1.80 -7.80
C ILE A 283 -9.36 2.50 -7.19
N ASP A 284 -9.39 3.82 -7.04
CA ASP A 284 -8.31 4.61 -6.41
C ASP A 284 -8.20 4.41 -4.89
N LYS A 285 -9.18 3.74 -4.28
CA LYS A 285 -9.26 3.39 -2.86
C LYS A 285 -9.11 1.90 -2.59
N CYS A 286 -9.13 1.05 -3.62
CA CYS A 286 -8.89 -0.37 -3.50
C CYS A 286 -7.44 -0.65 -3.10
N ARG A 287 -7.25 -1.37 -2.01
CA ARG A 287 -5.95 -1.80 -1.52
C ARG A 287 -5.67 -3.18 -2.09
N PHE A 288 -4.76 -3.21 -3.06
CA PHE A 288 -4.36 -4.41 -3.78
C PHE A 288 -2.85 -4.59 -3.69
N TYR A 289 -2.44 -5.80 -3.29
CA TYR A 289 -1.04 -6.13 -3.08
C TYR A 289 -0.66 -7.33 -3.94
N LEU A 290 0.57 -7.32 -4.44
CA LEU A 290 1.23 -8.51 -4.97
C LEU A 290 2.27 -8.97 -3.95
N GLY A 291 2.41 -10.27 -3.77
CA GLY A 291 3.33 -10.80 -2.77
C GLY A 291 3.88 -12.17 -3.09
N VAL A 292 4.84 -12.55 -2.25
CA VAL A 292 5.45 -13.88 -2.21
C VAL A 292 5.29 -14.47 -0.80
N ILE A 293 4.80 -15.70 -0.73
CA ILE A 293 4.71 -16.46 0.52
C ILE A 293 6.12 -16.79 1.00
N ILE A 294 6.40 -16.43 2.25
CA ILE A 294 7.70 -16.68 2.88
C ILE A 294 7.61 -17.80 3.90
N ASP A 295 8.63 -18.65 3.97
CA ASP A 295 8.69 -19.68 5.00
C ASP A 295 8.83 -19.04 6.39
N ASN A 296 8.17 -19.60 7.41
CA ASN A 296 8.09 -19.03 8.77
C ASN A 296 9.41 -19.13 9.58
N LYS A 297 10.56 -19.18 8.90
CA LYS A 297 11.89 -19.28 9.50
C LYS A 297 12.34 -17.86 9.86
N GLU A 298 12.17 -17.53 11.14
CA GLU A 298 12.62 -16.33 11.86
C GLU A 298 11.65 -15.14 11.99
N ASN A 299 11.87 -14.40 13.09
CA ASN A 299 11.19 -13.18 13.55
C ASN A 299 11.55 -11.96 12.69
N ASP A 300 11.35 -12.07 11.38
CA ASP A 300 11.47 -10.92 10.50
C ASP A 300 10.19 -10.08 10.55
N SER A 301 10.07 -9.22 11.56
CA SER A 301 9.22 -8.02 11.49
C SER A 301 9.86 -7.06 10.49
N GLN A 302 9.90 -7.46 9.22
CA GLN A 302 10.45 -6.66 8.14
C GLN A 302 9.36 -5.80 7.50
N PRO A 303 9.68 -4.55 7.13
CA PRO A 303 8.79 -3.71 6.33
C PRO A 303 8.23 -4.44 5.10
N GLY A 304 6.92 -4.39 4.92
CA GLY A 304 6.22 -5.02 3.80
C GLY A 304 5.82 -6.49 3.99
N VAL A 305 6.04 -7.10 5.16
CA VAL A 305 5.49 -8.43 5.46
C VAL A 305 4.10 -8.30 6.09
N MET A 306 3.11 -8.96 5.50
CA MET A 306 1.74 -9.08 6.02
C MET A 306 1.46 -10.53 6.42
N GLU A 307 0.65 -10.72 7.45
CA GLU A 307 0.12 -12.03 7.82
C GLU A 307 -1.24 -12.24 7.16
N VAL A 308 -1.37 -13.33 6.41
CA VAL A 308 -2.64 -13.88 5.96
C VAL A 308 -3.17 -14.75 7.09
N PRO A 309 -4.33 -14.41 7.69
CA PRO A 309 -4.83 -15.11 8.86
C PRO A 309 -5.16 -16.56 8.52
N GLY A 310 -4.76 -17.47 9.40
CA GLY A 310 -5.24 -18.85 9.36
C GLY A 310 -6.74 -18.93 9.67
N GLY A 311 -7.35 -20.05 9.32
CA GLY A 311 -8.78 -20.24 9.53
C GLY A 311 -9.43 -21.01 8.39
N ARG A 312 -10.76 -20.97 8.33
CA ARG A 312 -11.55 -21.68 7.32
C ARG A 312 -11.72 -20.80 6.09
N TYR A 313 -11.39 -21.35 4.93
CA TYR A 313 -11.54 -20.71 3.63
C TYR A 313 -12.41 -21.55 2.71
N ALA A 314 -13.17 -20.86 1.85
CA ALA A 314 -13.72 -21.42 0.64
C ALA A 314 -12.74 -21.15 -0.50
N ILE A 315 -12.32 -22.21 -1.19
CA ILE A 315 -11.32 -22.17 -2.26
C ILE A 315 -12.01 -22.46 -3.58
N PHE A 316 -12.03 -21.48 -4.47
CA PHE A 316 -12.62 -21.59 -5.80
C PHE A 316 -11.52 -21.63 -6.85
N ARG A 317 -11.59 -22.61 -7.75
CA ARG A 317 -10.67 -22.67 -8.88
C ARG A 317 -11.27 -21.99 -10.09
N HIS A 318 -10.62 -20.94 -10.55
CA HIS A 318 -10.87 -20.29 -11.83
C HIS A 318 -9.93 -20.86 -12.88
N ILE A 319 -10.47 -21.24 -14.05
CA ILE A 319 -9.69 -21.60 -15.24
C ILE A 319 -10.06 -20.63 -16.37
N GLY A 320 -9.09 -19.84 -16.84
CA GLY A 320 -9.28 -18.88 -17.93
C GLY A 320 -8.66 -17.50 -17.67
N ASP A 321 -9.00 -16.56 -18.56
CA ASP A 321 -8.40 -15.22 -18.60
C ASP A 321 -8.72 -14.40 -17.33
N TYR A 322 -7.74 -13.69 -16.78
CA TYR A 322 -7.90 -12.83 -15.60
C TYR A 322 -8.94 -11.72 -15.77
N SER A 323 -9.23 -11.30 -17.00
CA SER A 323 -10.33 -10.38 -17.30
C SER A 323 -11.70 -10.91 -16.88
N LEU A 324 -11.85 -12.23 -16.68
CA LEU A 324 -13.09 -12.87 -16.23
C LEU A 324 -13.18 -13.01 -14.70
N LEU A 325 -12.11 -12.75 -13.95
CA LEU A 325 -12.10 -12.87 -12.48
C LEU A 325 -13.20 -12.03 -11.85
N HIS A 326 -13.43 -10.80 -12.32
CA HIS A 326 -14.50 -9.93 -11.79
C HIS A 326 -15.88 -10.59 -11.88
N LYS A 327 -16.18 -11.27 -13.01
CA LYS A 327 -17.44 -11.99 -13.21
C LYS A 327 -17.51 -13.21 -12.30
N PHE A 328 -16.40 -13.90 -12.11
CA PHE A 328 -16.33 -15.07 -11.25
C PHE A 328 -16.51 -14.72 -9.77
N TYR A 329 -15.89 -13.64 -9.28
CA TYR A 329 -16.15 -13.08 -7.95
C TYR A 329 -17.62 -12.72 -7.77
N ARG A 330 -18.24 -12.12 -8.80
CA ARG A 330 -19.66 -11.80 -8.79
C ARG A 330 -20.53 -13.04 -8.57
N THR A 331 -20.29 -14.12 -9.31
CA THR A 331 -20.97 -15.40 -9.12
C THR A 331 -20.76 -15.97 -7.70
N ILE A 332 -19.55 -15.85 -7.14
CA ILE A 332 -19.30 -16.30 -5.76
C ILE A 332 -20.13 -15.52 -4.74
N TYR A 333 -20.13 -14.18 -4.81
CA TYR A 333 -20.80 -13.31 -3.85
C TYR A 333 -22.31 -13.18 -4.03
N GLU A 334 -22.79 -13.15 -5.27
CA GLU A 334 -24.22 -12.93 -5.60
C GLU A 334 -25.01 -14.24 -5.74
N GLU A 335 -24.37 -15.38 -6.00
CA GLU A 335 -25.09 -16.65 -6.25
C GLU A 335 -24.70 -17.74 -5.24
N TRP A 336 -23.41 -18.05 -5.08
CA TRP A 336 -23.00 -19.15 -4.19
C TRP A 336 -23.19 -18.81 -2.72
N PHE A 337 -22.70 -17.65 -2.27
CA PHE A 337 -22.78 -17.28 -0.85
C PHE A 337 -24.22 -17.24 -0.32
N PRO A 338 -25.21 -16.62 -1.00
CA PRO A 338 -26.60 -16.61 -0.56
C PRO A 338 -27.19 -18.00 -0.28
N GLU A 339 -26.92 -18.97 -1.15
CA GLU A 339 -27.43 -20.35 -1.02
C GLU A 339 -26.55 -21.24 -0.12
N SER A 340 -25.29 -20.85 0.10
CA SER A 340 -24.38 -21.67 0.90
C SER A 340 -24.68 -21.60 2.41
N LYS A 341 -24.19 -22.60 3.14
CA LYS A 341 -24.15 -22.61 4.61
C LYS A 341 -23.07 -21.69 5.21
N TYR A 342 -22.39 -20.89 4.38
CA TYR A 342 -21.25 -20.06 4.75
C TYR A 342 -21.51 -18.59 4.39
N ARG A 343 -20.83 -17.69 5.07
CA ARG A 343 -20.78 -16.26 4.74
C ARG A 343 -19.33 -15.78 4.75
N PRO A 344 -18.99 -14.71 4.01
CA PRO A 344 -17.67 -14.11 4.08
C PRO A 344 -17.41 -13.61 5.52
N GLN A 345 -16.20 -13.87 6.01
CA GLN A 345 -15.75 -13.39 7.31
C GLN A 345 -15.35 -11.91 7.27
N SER A 346 -14.79 -11.46 6.16
CA SER A 346 -14.32 -10.10 5.92
C SER A 346 -14.32 -9.82 4.40
N THR A 347 -13.93 -8.61 4.00
CA THR A 347 -13.75 -8.24 2.58
C THR A 347 -12.43 -8.75 1.99
N PHE A 348 -11.55 -9.30 2.84
CA PHE A 348 -10.25 -9.83 2.43
C PHE A 348 -10.43 -11.11 1.61
N SER A 349 -9.74 -11.19 0.48
CA SER A 349 -9.50 -12.43 -0.25
C SER A 349 -8.09 -12.44 -0.82
N PHE A 350 -7.57 -13.61 -1.16
CA PHE A 350 -6.32 -13.70 -1.89
C PHE A 350 -6.38 -14.73 -3.00
N GLU A 351 -5.55 -14.54 -4.01
CA GLU A 351 -5.43 -15.43 -5.16
C GLU A 351 -4.04 -16.09 -5.15
N MET A 352 -3.99 -17.36 -5.51
CA MET A 352 -2.75 -18.09 -5.80
C MET A 352 -2.72 -18.45 -7.28
N TYR A 353 -1.62 -18.12 -7.96
CA TYR A 353 -1.45 -18.37 -9.39
C TYR A 353 -0.71 -19.69 -9.62
N MET A 354 -1.39 -20.71 -10.15
CA MET A 354 -0.84 -22.06 -10.25
C MET A 354 0.06 -22.25 -11.48
N ASN A 355 -0.03 -21.36 -12.46
CA ASN A 355 0.80 -21.34 -13.67
C ASN A 355 1.15 -19.89 -14.08
N ARG A 356 2.06 -19.74 -15.05
CA ARG A 356 2.64 -18.44 -15.41
C ARG A 356 1.98 -17.85 -16.66
N PRO A 357 1.47 -16.60 -16.59
CA PRO A 357 0.93 -15.89 -17.77
C PRO A 357 1.90 -15.79 -18.95
N ALA A 358 3.20 -15.74 -18.68
CA ALA A 358 4.22 -15.65 -19.72
C ALA A 358 4.41 -16.95 -20.53
N SER A 359 3.93 -18.08 -20.03
CA SER A 359 4.15 -19.41 -20.64
C SER A 359 2.88 -20.26 -20.75
N THR A 360 1.71 -19.69 -20.51
CA THR A 360 0.43 -20.39 -20.51
C THR A 360 -0.60 -19.59 -21.30
N LEU A 361 -1.40 -20.27 -22.12
CA LEU A 361 -2.50 -19.63 -22.85
C LEU A 361 -3.49 -19.01 -21.87
N LYS A 362 -4.05 -17.85 -22.19
CA LYS A 362 -4.98 -17.16 -21.29
C LYS A 362 -6.17 -18.03 -20.88
N THR A 363 -6.65 -18.88 -21.77
CA THR A 363 -7.74 -19.84 -21.53
C THR A 363 -7.39 -20.99 -20.58
N GLU A 364 -6.11 -21.20 -20.31
CA GLU A 364 -5.57 -22.29 -19.49
C GLU A 364 -4.96 -21.77 -18.19
N LEU A 365 -5.06 -20.47 -17.90
CA LEU A 365 -4.58 -19.91 -16.64
C LEU A 365 -5.39 -20.46 -15.47
N ILE A 366 -4.71 -20.91 -14.43
CA ILE A 366 -5.33 -21.51 -13.25
C ILE A 366 -5.06 -20.60 -12.04
N THR A 367 -6.14 -20.12 -11.44
CA THR A 367 -6.11 -19.25 -10.26
C THR A 367 -6.98 -19.85 -9.16
N ASP A 368 -6.41 -20.09 -7.99
CA ASP A 368 -7.16 -20.51 -6.81
C ASP A 368 -7.48 -19.27 -5.95
N ILE A 369 -8.77 -19.02 -5.75
CA ILE A 369 -9.28 -17.88 -5.00
C ILE A 369 -9.67 -18.34 -3.60
N TYR A 370 -9.08 -17.70 -2.59
CA TYR A 370 -9.27 -18.00 -1.18
C TYR A 370 -10.10 -16.89 -0.53
N ILE A 371 -11.29 -17.24 -0.06
CA ILE A 371 -12.16 -16.33 0.68
C ILE A 371 -12.37 -16.88 2.10
N PRO A 372 -12.07 -16.10 3.16
CA PRO A 372 -12.27 -16.55 4.54
C PRO A 372 -13.78 -16.63 4.83
N VAL A 373 -14.21 -17.74 5.44
CA VAL A 373 -15.64 -18.03 5.65
C VAL A 373 -15.97 -18.48 7.06
N ILE A 374 -17.14 -18.03 7.53
CA ILE A 374 -17.77 -18.48 8.77
C ILE A 374 -19.09 -19.18 8.42
N LYS A 375 -19.51 -20.17 9.22
CA LYS A 375 -20.80 -20.84 9.04
C LYS A 375 -21.93 -19.86 9.41
N LYS A 376 -23.00 -19.81 8.60
CA LYS A 376 -24.18 -18.96 8.87
C LYS A 376 -24.89 -19.35 10.15
#